data_AF-A0A960E5I9-F1
#
_entry.id   AF-A0A960E5I9-F1
#
_cell.length_a   1.000
_cell.length_b   1.000
_cell.length_c   1.000
_cell.angle_alpha   90.00
_cell.angle_beta   90.00
_cell.angle_gamma   90.00
#
_symmetry.space_group_name_H-M   'P 1'
#
loop_
_entity.id
_entity.type
_entity.pdbx_description
1 polymer ?
#
loop_
_entity_poly.entity_id
_entity_poly.type
_entity_poly.pdbx_seq_one_letter_code
_entity_poly.pdbx_strand_id
1 'polypeptide(L)' 'VRNTVRGMLPKTRLGRAQLKKLKVYAGPNHPHAAQDPQVLELADARRSA' A
#
# COMPACT_ATOMS: atom_id res chain seq x y z
N VAL A 1 7.13 5.32 3.24
CA VAL A 1 6.15 4.36 2.68
C VAL A 1 5.54 4.82 1.36
N ARG A 2 4.66 5.83 1.32
CA ARG A 2 4.00 6.27 0.06
C ARG A 2 4.97 6.61 -1.07
N ASN A 3 6.05 7.32 -0.76
CA ASN A 3 7.07 7.69 -1.74
C ASN A 3 7.85 6.48 -2.26
N THR A 4 8.14 5.51 -1.39
CA THR A 4 8.79 4.24 -1.76
C THR A 4 7.94 3.47 -2.76
N VAL A 5 6.64 3.30 -2.46
CA VAL A 5 5.70 2.62 -3.37
C VAL A 5 5.52 3.40 -4.68
N ARG A 6 5.44 4.73 -4.62
CA ARG A 6 5.46 5.59 -5.82
C ARG A 6 6.73 5.36 -6.65
N GLY A 7 7.87 5.15 -6.01
CA GLY A 7 9.14 4.80 -6.64
C GLY A 7 9.06 3.51 -7.45
N MET A 8 8.45 2.47 -6.87
CA MET A 8 8.29 1.13 -7.48
C MET A 8 7.27 1.07 -8.64
N LEU A 9 6.33 2.02 -8.72
CA LEU A 9 5.34 2.05 -9.80
C LEU A 9 5.89 2.69 -11.11
N PRO A 10 5.40 2.24 -12.28
CA PRO A 10 5.71 2.86 -13.57
C PRO A 10 5.29 4.33 -13.61
N LYS A 11 6.09 5.19 -14.24
CA LYS A 11 5.85 6.65 -14.31
C LYS A 11 4.89 7.03 -15.44
N THR A 12 3.74 6.37 -15.50
CA THR A 12 2.70 6.55 -16.52
C THR A 12 1.44 7.21 -15.93
N ARG A 13 0.46 7.54 -16.78
CA ARG A 13 -0.88 7.99 -16.32
C ARG A 13 -1.57 6.90 -15.50
N LEU A 14 -1.44 5.64 -15.91
CA LEU A 14 -1.99 4.49 -15.19
C LEU A 14 -1.30 4.31 -13.82
N GLY A 15 0.03 4.38 -13.75
CA GLY A 15 0.75 4.27 -12.48
C GLY A 15 0.34 5.35 -11.47
N ARG A 16 0.10 6.58 -11.94
CA ARG A 16 -0.48 7.65 -11.11
C ARG A 16 -1.89 7.32 -10.62
N ALA A 17 -2.72 6.68 -11.44
CA ALA A 17 -4.05 6.23 -11.03
C ALA A 17 -3.99 5.09 -10.00
N GLN A 18 -3.09 4.12 -10.19
CA GLN A 18 -2.86 3.03 -9.23
C GLN A 18 -2.41 3.57 -7.86
N LEU A 19 -1.52 4.55 -7.83
CA LEU A 19 -1.05 5.16 -6.57
C LEU A 19 -2.19 5.80 -5.75
N LYS A 20 -3.29 6.25 -6.38
CA LYS A 20 -4.45 6.82 -5.66
C LYS A 20 -5.20 5.79 -4.80
N LYS A 21 -5.07 4.50 -5.13
CA LYS A 21 -5.69 3.38 -4.39
C LYS A 21 -4.97 3.10 -3.06
N LEU A 22 -3.69 3.45 -2.95
CA LEU A 22 -2.91 3.26 -1.72
C LEU A 22 -3.31 4.29 -0.65
N LYS A 23 -3.75 3.79 0.51
CA LYS A 23 -4.02 4.60 1.72
C LYS A 23 -2.99 4.24 2.78
N VAL A 24 -2.33 5.26 3.35
CA VAL A 24 -1.28 5.09 4.36
C VAL A 24 -1.69 5.88 5.59
N TYR A 25 -1.78 5.21 6.72
CA TYR A 25 -2.11 5.79 8.02
C TYR A 25 -0.89 5.67 8.95
N ALA A 26 -0.65 6.69 9.78
CA ALA A 26 0.48 6.71 10.69
C ALA A 26 0.22 5.91 11.98
N GLY A 27 -1.03 5.89 12.43
CA GLY A 27 -1.48 5.14 13.61
C GLY A 27 -2.12 3.80 13.25
N PRO A 28 -2.58 3.04 14.28
CA PRO A 28 -3.16 1.70 14.09
C PRO A 28 -4.56 1.73 13.44
N ASN A 29 -5.24 2.87 13.47
CA ASN A 29 -6.63 2.99 13.05
C ASN A 29 -6.75 3.53 11.61
N HIS A 30 -7.75 3.03 10.88
CA HIS A 30 -8.17 3.55 9.57
C HIS A 30 -9.70 3.68 9.47
N PRO A 31 -10.23 4.65 8.72
CA PRO A 31 -11.68 4.89 8.60
C PRO A 31 -12.41 3.94 7.63
N HIS A 32 -11.74 2.89 7.13
CA HIS A 32 -12.26 2.00 6.08
C HIS A 32 -13.00 0.76 6.58
N ALA A 33 -13.52 0.78 7.80
CA ALA A 33 -14.27 -0.35 8.36
C ALA A 33 -15.45 -0.78 7.48
N ALA A 34 -16.14 0.17 6.83
CA ALA A 34 -17.26 -0.12 5.93
C ALA A 34 -16.89 -0.93 4.67
N GLN A 35 -15.60 -1.03 4.33
CA GLN A 35 -15.11 -1.78 3.17
C GLN A 35 -14.77 -3.24 3.50
N ASP A 36 -14.93 -3.65 4.77
CA ASP A 36 -14.57 -4.97 5.29
C ASP A 36 -13.16 -5.43 4.83
N PRO A 37 -12.10 -4.66 5.18
CA PRO A 37 -10.76 -4.93 4.69
C PRO A 37 -10.23 -6.26 5.24
N GLN A 38 -9.76 -7.12 4.33
CA GLN A 38 -9.11 -8.37 4.70
C GLN A 38 -7.63 -8.15 5.06
N VAL A 39 -7.17 -8.80 6.12
CA VAL A 39 -5.77 -8.76 6.55
C VAL A 39 -4.92 -9.51 5.53
N LEU A 40 -3.90 -8.83 5.00
CA LEU A 40 -2.91 -9.40 4.10
C LEU A 40 -1.62 -9.67 4.88
N GLU A 41 -1.35 -10.94 5.16
CA GLU A 41 -0.07 -11.38 5.71
C GLU A 41 0.96 -11.52 4.58
N LEU A 42 2.10 -10.85 4.72
CA LEU A 42 3.18 -10.92 3.75
C LEU A 42 4.20 -11.97 4.20
N ALA A 43 4.24 -13.12 3.53
CA ALA A 43 5.13 -14.23 3.89
C ALA A 43 6.63 -13.86 3.78
N ASP A 44 7.02 -13.03 2.80
CA ASP A 44 8.43 -12.90 2.38
C ASP A 44 8.97 -11.46 2.36
N ALA A 45 8.70 -10.66 3.40
CA ALA A 45 9.17 -9.27 3.43
C ALA A 45 10.65 -9.08 3.87
N ARG A 46 11.37 -10.15 4.20
CA ARG A 46 12.82 -10.13 4.45
C ARG A 46 13.45 -11.39 3.85
N ARG A 47 14.66 -11.26 3.25
CA ARG A 47 15.55 -12.42 3.11
C ARG A 47 15.77 -12.95 4.52
N SER A 48 15.28 -14.15 4.79
CA SER A 48 15.79 -15.01 5.86
C SER A 48 17.31 -15.08 5.68
N ALA A 49 18.03 -14.45 6.61
CA ALA A 49 19.47 -14.60 6.80
C ALA A 49 19.67 -15.21 8.18
#